data_AF-A0A6C0Q9U2-F1
#
_entry.id   AF-A0A6C0Q9U2-F1
#
_cell.length_a   1.000
_cell.length_b   1.000
_cell.length_c   1.000
_cell.angle_alpha   90.00
_cell.angle_beta   90.00
_cell.angle_gamma   90.00
#
_symmetry.space_group_name_H-M   'P 1'
#
loop_
_entity.id
_entity.type
_entity.pdbx_description
1 polymer ?
#
loop_
_entity_poly.entity_id
_entity_poly.type
_entity_poly.pdbx_seq_one_letter_code
_entity_poly.pdbx_strand_id
1 'polypeptide(L)'
;MRVNHEYSRGGALAYLAAYDVHRAKVFGRCEPKTGIVPFMNLVTQVMTTEPYASAKRVFWIVDNGSSHRGKKAIDRLTTEFPNAVMVHTPVHASWTNQIEIYFSIVQRKVVQPNDFTDLTQVRDRLRAFEDRYNATAQPFQWKFTTSDLDDLLARLDRHTPANRQEESSVALAA
;
A
#
# COMPACT_ATOMS: atom_id res chain seq x y z
N MET A 1 -7.62 20.36 -11.09
CA MET A 1 -6.41 20.64 -11.87
C MET A 1 -6.70 21.83 -12.76
N ARG A 2 -6.05 22.98 -12.54
CA ARG A 2 -6.17 24.12 -13.47
C ARG A 2 -5.18 23.84 -14.61
N VAL A 3 -5.71 23.50 -15.78
CA VAL A 3 -4.92 23.25 -16.99
C VAL A 3 -4.90 24.55 -17.78
N ASN A 4 -3.77 25.25 -17.74
CA ASN A 4 -3.56 26.41 -18.61
C ASN A 4 -2.97 25.94 -19.94
N HIS A 5 -3.04 26.78 -20.97
CA HIS A 5 -2.59 26.47 -22.34
C HIS A 5 -1.09 26.15 -22.46
N GLU A 6 -0.31 26.47 -21.42
CA GLU A 6 1.13 26.17 -21.31
C GLU A 6 1.44 24.83 -20.61
N TYR A 7 0.41 24.08 -20.17
CA TYR A 7 0.62 22.81 -19.48
C TYR A 7 1.14 21.72 -20.43
N SER A 8 2.42 21.36 -20.26
CA SER A 8 3.03 20.18 -20.89
C SER A 8 3.18 19.05 -19.86
N ARG A 9 2.77 17.83 -20.20
CA ARG A 9 2.83 16.69 -19.27
C ARG A 9 4.27 16.16 -19.16
N GLY A 10 4.94 16.43 -18.05
CA GLY A 10 6.33 16.01 -17.76
C GLY A 10 6.52 14.54 -17.33
N GLY A 11 5.57 13.64 -17.65
CA GLY A 11 5.59 12.24 -17.24
C GLY A 11 4.84 11.93 -15.95
N ALA A 12 5.12 10.78 -15.34
CA ALA A 12 4.52 10.33 -14.08
C ALA A 12 5.55 9.55 -13.25
N LEU A 13 5.48 9.72 -11.93
CA LEU A 13 6.30 8.99 -10.96
C LEU A 13 5.39 8.11 -10.10
N ALA A 14 5.75 6.84 -9.92
CA ALA A 14 5.06 5.96 -8.99
C ALA A 14 5.74 6.03 -7.63
N TYR A 15 5.02 6.51 -6.61
CA TYR A 15 5.50 6.46 -5.23
C TYR A 15 4.83 5.27 -4.52
N LEU A 16 5.64 4.28 -4.14
CA LEU A 16 5.24 3.16 -3.31
C LEU A 16 5.71 3.42 -1.89
N ALA A 17 4.91 3.03 -0.89
CA ALA A 17 5.32 3.15 0.50
C ALA A 17 4.75 2.02 1.36
N ALA A 18 5.53 1.64 2.37
CA ALA A 18 5.11 0.77 3.47
C ALA A 18 5.13 1.56 4.78
N TYR A 19 4.20 1.27 5.68
CA TYR A 19 4.09 1.93 6.98
C TYR A 19 4.06 0.89 8.10
N ASP A 20 5.03 0.98 9.00
CA ASP A 20 5.02 0.23 10.24
C ASP A 20 4.05 0.90 11.22
N VAL A 21 2.89 0.28 11.40
CA VAL A 21 1.80 0.78 12.26
C VAL A 21 2.17 0.88 13.74
N HIS A 22 3.19 0.13 14.19
CA HIS A 22 3.63 0.16 15.59
C HIS A 22 4.72 1.20 15.83
N ARG A 23 5.63 1.38 14.87
CA ARG A 23 6.76 2.32 14.98
C ARG A 23 6.50 3.68 14.36
N ALA A 24 5.38 3.83 13.66
CA ALA A 24 5.07 4.98 12.83
C ALA A 24 6.17 5.31 11.81
N LYS A 25 6.79 4.27 11.25
CA LYS A 25 7.91 4.41 10.31
C LYS A 25 7.44 4.13 8.89
N VAL A 26 7.72 5.05 7.99
CA VAL A 26 7.49 4.92 6.55
C VAL A 26 8.78 4.46 5.87
N PHE A 27 8.61 3.57 4.89
CA PHE A 27 9.60 3.25 3.89
C PHE A 27 9.03 3.64 2.54
N GLY A 28 9.55 4.69 1.93
CA GLY A 28 9.12 5.16 0.62
C GLY A 28 10.07 4.73 -0.49
N ARG A 29 9.51 4.60 -1.69
CA ARG A 29 10.26 4.30 -2.90
C ARG A 29 9.61 4.93 -4.12
N CYS A 30 10.38 5.77 -4.82
CA CYS A 30 9.99 6.35 -6.09
C CYS A 30 10.47 5.44 -7.24
N GLU A 31 9.54 5.02 -8.10
CA GLU A 31 9.77 4.12 -9.23
C GLU A 31 9.17 4.72 -10.51
N PRO A 32 9.70 4.40 -11.71
CA PRO A 32 9.17 4.94 -12.97
C PRO A 32 7.73 4.51 -13.27
N LYS A 33 7.29 3.37 -12.72
CA LYS A 33 5.96 2.79 -12.91
C LYS A 33 5.57 1.92 -11.72
N THR A 34 4.28 1.60 -11.62
CA THR A 34 3.78 0.58 -10.69
C THR A 34 4.02 -0.82 -11.25
N GLY A 35 3.92 -1.85 -10.41
CA GLY A 35 3.98 -3.24 -10.85
C GLY A 35 4.55 -4.18 -9.79
N ILE A 36 4.64 -5.46 -10.15
CA ILE A 36 5.16 -6.53 -9.30
C ILE A 36 6.61 -6.26 -8.89
N VAL A 37 7.48 -5.90 -9.85
CA VAL A 37 8.90 -5.64 -9.57
C VAL A 37 9.09 -4.42 -8.65
N PRO A 38 8.52 -3.22 -8.93
CA PRO A 38 8.52 -2.10 -8.00
C PRO A 38 8.02 -2.44 -6.59
N PHE A 39 6.97 -3.26 -6.48
CA PHE A 39 6.45 -3.70 -5.19
C PHE A 39 7.45 -4.60 -4.45
N MET A 40 8.06 -5.59 -5.11
CA MET A 40 9.05 -6.46 -4.47
C MET A 40 10.34 -5.71 -4.10
N ASN A 41 10.71 -4.66 -4.84
CA ASN A 41 11.81 -3.77 -4.44
C ASN A 41 11.52 -3.06 -3.11
N LEU A 42 10.28 -2.59 -2.90
CA LEU A 42 9.84 -2.00 -1.63
C LEU A 42 9.83 -3.07 -0.51
N VAL A 43 9.31 -4.26 -0.80
CA VAL A 43 9.34 -5.37 0.16
C VAL A 43 10.77 -5.67 0.59
N THR A 44 11.70 -5.81 -0.37
CA THR A 44 13.11 -6.05 -0.09
C THR A 44 13.69 -4.96 0.81
N GLN A 45 13.49 -3.68 0.47
CA GLN A 45 13.94 -2.55 1.27
C GLN A 45 13.50 -2.63 2.75
N VAL A 46 12.27 -3.07 3.00
CA VAL A 46 11.75 -3.25 4.36
C VAL A 46 12.30 -4.52 5.00
N MET A 47 12.16 -5.67 4.33
CA MET A 47 12.45 -6.99 4.89
C MET A 47 13.94 -7.25 5.11
N THR A 48 14.84 -6.51 4.46
CA THR A 48 16.29 -6.59 4.73
C THR A 48 16.76 -5.63 5.83
N THR A 49 15.84 -4.91 6.46
CA THR A 49 16.16 -3.94 7.53
C THR A 49 15.70 -4.46 8.88
N GLU A 50 16.49 -4.25 9.94
CA GLU A 50 16.06 -4.56 11.30
C GLU A 50 14.94 -3.61 11.76
N PRO A 51 13.91 -4.10 12.49
CA PRO A 51 13.82 -5.44 13.06
C PRO A 51 13.10 -6.48 12.18
N TYR A 52 12.74 -6.13 10.94
CA TYR A 52 11.94 -7.00 10.06
C TYR A 52 12.73 -8.21 9.56
N ALA A 53 14.03 -8.03 9.33
CA ALA A 53 14.94 -9.09 8.92
C ALA A 53 15.02 -10.22 9.96
N SER A 54 15.09 -9.89 11.26
CA SER A 54 15.16 -10.89 12.34
C SER A 54 13.82 -11.25 12.97
N ALA A 55 12.73 -10.57 12.63
CA ALA A 55 11.41 -10.82 13.22
C ALA A 55 10.91 -12.24 12.89
N LYS A 56 10.27 -12.89 13.88
CA LYS A 56 9.64 -14.21 13.69
C LYS A 56 8.58 -14.18 12.57
N ARG A 57 7.78 -13.12 12.52
CA ARG A 57 6.78 -12.87 11.49
C ARG A 57 6.64 -11.38 11.23
N VAL A 58 6.46 -11.01 9.97
CA VAL A 58 6.13 -9.65 9.53
C VAL A 58 4.86 -9.71 8.70
N PHE A 59 3.78 -9.09 9.19
CA PHE A 59 2.50 -9.06 8.49
C PHE A 59 2.46 -7.89 7.50
N TRP A 60 2.28 -8.22 6.22
CA TRP A 60 2.10 -7.26 5.14
C TRP A 60 0.62 -7.09 4.85
N ILE A 61 0.02 -6.04 5.44
CA ILE A 61 -1.37 -5.68 5.18
C ILE A 61 -1.44 -4.89 3.87
N VAL A 62 -2.11 -5.43 2.86
CA VAL A 62 -2.18 -4.85 1.51
C VAL A 62 -3.63 -4.74 1.04
N ASP A 63 -3.90 -3.77 0.16
CA ASP A 63 -5.18 -3.74 -0.54
C ASP A 63 -5.20 -4.80 -1.64
N ASN A 64 -6.21 -4.76 -2.51
CA ASN A 64 -6.34 -5.73 -3.61
C ASN A 64 -5.70 -5.21 -4.91
N GLY A 65 -4.65 -4.39 -4.83
CA GLY A 65 -3.93 -3.84 -5.98
C GLY A 65 -3.28 -4.91 -6.86
N SER A 66 -3.15 -4.65 -8.17
CA SER A 66 -2.69 -5.65 -9.15
C SER A 66 -1.27 -6.17 -8.91
N SER A 67 -0.39 -5.40 -8.27
CA SER A 67 1.00 -5.80 -7.98
C SER A 67 1.12 -6.85 -6.88
N HIS A 68 0.10 -6.99 -6.03
CA HIS A 68 0.11 -7.86 -4.86
C HIS A 68 -1.22 -8.60 -4.68
N ARG A 69 -1.95 -8.87 -5.77
CA ARG A 69 -3.26 -9.52 -5.71
C ARG A 69 -3.17 -11.05 -5.56
N GLY A 70 -3.92 -11.59 -4.60
CA GLY A 70 -4.27 -13.00 -4.50
C GLY A 70 -3.09 -13.94 -4.28
N LYS A 71 -3.35 -15.25 -4.47
CA LYS A 71 -2.40 -16.33 -4.12
C LYS A 71 -1.01 -16.17 -4.74
N LYS A 72 -0.93 -15.74 -6.01
CA LYS A 72 0.36 -15.53 -6.70
C LYS A 72 1.24 -14.49 -6.01
N ALA A 73 0.65 -13.47 -5.39
CA ALA A 73 1.40 -12.48 -4.64
C ALA A 73 1.87 -13.01 -3.28
N ILE A 74 1.01 -13.79 -2.60
CA ILE A 74 1.34 -14.48 -1.35
C ILE A 74 2.52 -15.43 -1.59
N ASP A 75 2.41 -16.32 -2.58
CA ASP A 75 3.45 -17.32 -2.89
C ASP A 75 4.79 -16.65 -3.20
N ARG A 76 4.78 -15.58 -4.00
CA ARG A 76 5.98 -14.79 -4.34
C ARG A 76 6.61 -14.16 -3.10
N LEU A 77 5.80 -13.52 -2.24
CA LEU A 77 6.31 -12.90 -1.01
C LEU A 77 6.95 -13.93 -0.08
N THR A 78 6.24 -15.03 0.19
CA THR A 78 6.70 -16.08 1.10
C THR A 78 7.92 -16.83 0.57
N THR A 79 8.03 -16.99 -0.74
CA THR A 79 9.21 -17.61 -1.37
C THR A 79 10.47 -16.76 -1.16
N GLU A 80 10.34 -15.44 -1.27
CA GLU A 80 11.48 -14.53 -1.11
C GLU A 80 11.80 -14.24 0.36
N PHE A 81 10.77 -14.11 1.21
CA PHE A 81 10.89 -13.81 2.63
C PHE A 81 10.01 -14.76 3.45
N PRO A 82 10.54 -15.89 3.94
CA PRO A 82 9.74 -16.92 4.63
C PRO A 82 9.03 -16.46 5.91
N ASN A 83 9.49 -15.37 6.53
CA ASN A 83 8.85 -14.76 7.70
C ASN A 83 7.79 -13.70 7.34
N ALA A 84 7.59 -13.35 6.06
CA ALA A 84 6.60 -12.40 5.63
C ALA A 84 5.24 -13.07 5.37
N VAL A 85 4.18 -12.51 5.93
CA VAL A 85 2.81 -13.01 5.81
C VAL A 85 1.93 -11.93 5.19
N MET A 86 1.49 -12.13 3.94
CA MET A 86 0.59 -11.20 3.27
C MET A 86 -0.85 -11.40 3.74
N VAL A 87 -1.52 -10.29 4.07
CA VAL A 87 -2.93 -10.25 4.44
C VAL A 87 -3.63 -9.18 3.59
N HIS A 88 -4.61 -9.60 2.79
CA HIS A 88 -5.42 -8.68 2.01
C HIS A 88 -6.53 -8.07 2.86
N THR A 89 -6.76 -6.77 2.71
CA THR A 89 -7.98 -6.15 3.24
C THR A 89 -9.22 -6.75 2.56
N PRO A 90 -10.39 -6.72 3.22
CA PRO A 90 -11.63 -7.10 2.54
C PRO A 90 -11.83 -6.32 1.24
N VAL A 91 -12.50 -6.94 0.28
CA VAL A 91 -12.79 -6.30 -1.01
C VAL A 91 -13.62 -5.04 -0.76
N HIS A 92 -13.27 -3.94 -1.43
CA HIS A 92 -13.87 -2.62 -1.22
C HIS A 92 -13.62 -1.98 0.16
N ALA A 93 -12.73 -2.54 0.98
CA ALA A 93 -12.37 -2.01 2.30
C ALA A 93 -10.89 -1.61 2.40
N SER A 94 -10.30 -1.10 1.31
CA SER A 94 -8.90 -0.66 1.30
C SER A 94 -8.60 0.43 2.34
N TRP A 95 -9.63 1.21 2.72
CA TRP A 95 -9.59 2.20 3.79
C TRP A 95 -9.19 1.65 5.17
N THR A 96 -9.28 0.34 5.39
CA THR A 96 -8.77 -0.33 6.60
C THR A 96 -7.24 -0.41 6.63
N ASN A 97 -6.57 -0.21 5.50
CA ASN A 97 -5.12 -0.14 5.42
C ASN A 97 -4.62 1.24 5.84
N GLN A 98 -3.96 1.33 6.99
CA GLN A 98 -3.50 2.60 7.57
C GLN A 98 -2.54 3.40 6.68
N ILE A 99 -1.85 2.76 5.72
CA ILE A 99 -1.02 3.47 4.74
C ILE A 99 -1.83 4.50 3.93
N GLU A 100 -3.13 4.28 3.71
CA GLU A 100 -3.99 5.22 2.99
C GLU A 100 -4.10 6.57 3.70
N ILE A 101 -3.98 6.59 5.03
CA ILE A 101 -3.91 7.82 5.82
C ILE A 101 -2.62 8.57 5.50
N TYR A 102 -1.49 7.87 5.45
CA TYR A 102 -0.20 8.45 5.06
C TYR A 102 -0.24 9.01 3.63
N PHE A 103 -0.78 8.27 2.67
CA PHE A 103 -0.94 8.78 1.30
C PHE A 103 -1.84 10.02 1.24
N SER A 104 -2.89 10.07 2.06
CA SER A 104 -3.73 11.27 2.17
C SER A 104 -2.95 12.47 2.73
N ILE A 105 -2.00 12.25 3.64
CA ILE A 105 -1.11 13.30 4.14
C ILE A 105 -0.14 13.75 3.04
N VAL A 106 0.50 12.82 2.33
CA VAL A 106 1.41 13.10 1.21
C VAL A 106 0.69 13.92 0.13
N GLN A 107 -0.51 13.52 -0.25
CA GLN A 107 -1.33 14.23 -1.24
C GLN A 107 -1.54 15.69 -0.84
N ARG A 108 -1.86 15.95 0.43
CA ARG A 108 -2.17 17.30 0.94
C ARG A 108 -0.95 18.16 1.23
N LYS A 109 0.15 17.58 1.69
CA LYS A 109 1.34 18.31 2.17
C LYS A 109 2.50 18.35 1.17
N VAL A 110 2.55 17.38 0.27
CA VAL A 110 3.66 17.22 -0.67
C VAL A 110 3.21 17.52 -2.09
N VAL A 111 2.16 16.86 -2.54
CA VAL A 111 1.74 16.89 -3.96
C VAL A 111 0.84 18.09 -4.29
N GLN A 112 0.27 18.75 -3.28
CA GLN A 112 -0.59 19.92 -3.47
C GLN A 112 0.10 21.21 -2.99
N PRO A 113 0.12 22.28 -3.81
CA PRO A 113 -0.24 22.31 -5.24
C PRO A 113 0.73 21.46 -6.10
N ASN A 114 0.27 21.03 -7.27
CA ASN A 114 1.05 20.19 -8.20
C ASN A 114 1.77 21.07 -9.23
N ASP A 115 2.66 21.94 -8.75
CA ASP A 115 3.38 22.98 -9.49
C ASP A 115 4.86 22.61 -9.76
N PHE A 116 5.14 21.30 -9.85
CA PHE A 116 6.48 20.80 -10.08
C PHE A 116 6.98 21.05 -11.50
N THR A 117 8.26 21.37 -11.61
CA THR A 117 8.96 21.63 -12.87
C THR A 117 9.43 20.35 -13.55
N ASP A 118 9.78 19.32 -12.79
CA ASP A 118 10.17 18.01 -13.29
C ASP A 118 9.93 16.88 -12.24
N LEU A 119 10.16 15.63 -12.65
CA LEU A 119 10.01 14.46 -11.77
C LEU A 119 11.09 14.34 -10.69
N THR A 120 12.25 14.95 -10.86
CA THR A 120 13.31 14.98 -9.84
C THR A 120 12.84 15.80 -8.65
N GLN A 121 12.23 16.97 -8.89
CA GLN A 121 11.67 17.80 -7.83
C GLN A 121 10.58 17.07 -7.03
N VAL A 122 9.72 16.30 -7.70
CA VAL A 122 8.70 15.46 -7.03
C VAL A 122 9.36 14.41 -6.13
N ARG A 123 10.35 13.69 -6.66
CA ARG A 123 11.08 12.64 -5.92
C ARG A 123 11.79 13.22 -4.70
N ASP A 124 12.47 14.34 -4.85
CA ASP A 124 13.27 14.93 -3.77
C ASP A 124 12.36 15.51 -2.68
N ARG A 125 11.21 16.10 -3.05
CA ARG A 125 10.21 16.56 -2.08
C ARG A 125 9.56 15.40 -1.33
N LEU A 126 9.28 14.27 -1.99
CA LEU A 126 8.79 13.05 -1.35
C LEU A 126 9.80 12.50 -0.34
N ARG A 127 11.09 12.40 -0.71
CA ARG A 127 12.16 11.96 0.18
C ARG A 127 12.31 12.87 1.40
N ALA A 128 12.42 14.18 1.17
CA ALA A 128 12.56 15.14 2.27
C ALA A 128 11.33 15.14 3.20
N PHE A 129 10.14 14.87 2.67
CA PHE A 129 8.94 14.70 3.48
C PHE A 129 8.97 13.41 4.29
N GLU A 130 9.37 12.28 3.69
CA GLU A 130 9.52 10.99 4.39
C GLU A 130 10.48 11.12 5.57
N ASP A 131 11.66 11.71 5.36
CA ASP A 131 12.66 11.93 6.42
C ASP A 131 12.08 12.75 7.59
N ARG A 132 11.40 13.85 7.26
CA ARG A 132 10.75 14.73 8.26
C ARG A 132 9.61 14.04 8.98
N TYR A 133 8.80 13.27 8.25
CA TYR A 133 7.69 12.51 8.81
C TYR A 133 8.23 11.48 9.80
N ASN A 134 9.18 10.65 9.38
CA ASN A 134 9.81 9.61 10.23
C ASN A 134 10.49 10.17 11.48
N ALA A 135 11.04 11.40 11.43
CA ALA A 135 11.67 12.02 12.59
C ALA A 135 10.69 12.43 13.72
N THR A 136 9.39 12.57 13.40
CA THR A 136 8.41 13.14 14.33
C THR A 136 7.11 12.34 14.44
N ALA A 137 6.93 11.33 13.57
CA ALA A 137 5.71 10.55 13.49
C ALA A 137 5.45 9.78 14.77
N GLN A 138 4.17 9.68 15.10
CA GLN A 138 3.65 8.83 16.16
C GLN A 138 2.59 7.92 15.54
N PRO A 139 2.37 6.71 16.10
CA PRO A 139 1.35 5.80 15.58
C PRO A 139 0.00 6.49 15.51
N PHE A 140 -0.76 6.21 14.46
CA PHE A 140 -2.12 6.72 14.38
C PHE A 140 -2.95 6.22 15.56
N GLN A 141 -3.78 7.09 16.13
CA GLN A 141 -4.81 6.68 17.09
C GLN A 141 -5.91 5.93 16.34
N TRP A 142 -5.64 4.67 16.05
CA TRP A 142 -6.51 3.81 15.28
C TRP A 142 -7.72 3.39 16.11
N LYS A 143 -8.92 3.67 15.61
CA LYS A 143 -10.18 3.40 16.32
C LYS A 143 -10.94 2.19 15.80
N PHE A 144 -10.56 1.67 14.63
CA PHE A 144 -11.22 0.53 14.02
C PHE A 144 -10.70 -0.76 14.66
N THR A 145 -11.59 -1.44 15.36
CA THR A 145 -11.31 -2.61 16.19
C THR A 145 -11.52 -3.92 15.43
N THR A 146 -11.17 -5.04 16.06
CA THR A 146 -11.51 -6.37 15.55
C THR A 146 -13.02 -6.60 15.50
N SER A 147 -13.77 -6.08 16.48
CA SER A 147 -15.23 -6.17 16.46
C SER A 147 -15.85 -5.40 15.29
N ASP A 148 -15.30 -4.22 14.97
CA ASP A 148 -15.74 -3.46 13.78
C ASP A 148 -15.43 -4.23 12.48
N LEU A 149 -14.32 -4.97 12.45
CA LEU A 149 -13.98 -5.85 11.33
C LEU A 149 -14.96 -7.00 11.20
N ASP A 150 -15.30 -7.67 12.30
CA ASP A 150 -16.26 -8.77 12.31
C ASP A 150 -17.64 -8.29 11.81
N ASP A 151 -18.10 -7.13 12.29
CA ASP A 151 -19.33 -6.50 11.82
C ASP A 151 -19.28 -6.14 10.33
N LEU A 152 -18.14 -5.62 9.86
CA LEU A 152 -17.92 -5.31 8.45
C LEU A 152 -17.98 -6.58 7.58
N LEU A 153 -17.30 -7.65 7.98
CA LEU A 153 -17.30 -8.92 7.27
C LEU A 153 -18.72 -9.51 7.21
N ALA A 154 -19.43 -9.54 8.34
CA ALA A 154 -20.81 -10.00 8.39
C ALA A 154 -21.73 -9.18 7.46
N ARG A 155 -21.50 -7.87 7.33
CA ARG A 155 -22.23 -7.01 6.37
C ARG A 155 -21.89 -7.35 4.93
N LEU A 156 -20.62 -7.58 4.59
CA LEU A 156 -20.20 -7.94 3.24
C LEU A 156 -20.77 -9.28 2.80
N ASP A 157 -20.82 -10.26 3.70
CA ASP A 157 -21.40 -11.57 3.43
C ASP A 157 -22.89 -11.48 3.09
N ARG A 158 -23.65 -10.63 3.82
CA ARG A 158 -25.07 -10.38 3.53
C ARG A 158 -25.33 -9.75 2.15
N HIS A 159 -24.36 -9.02 1.60
CA HIS A 159 -24.51 -8.28 0.34
C HIS A 159 -23.80 -8.95 -0.85
N THR A 160 -23.20 -10.13 -0.64
CA THR A 160 -22.67 -10.94 -1.74
C THR A 160 -23.83 -11.77 -2.30
N PRO A 161 -24.38 -11.45 -3.50
CA PRO A 161 -25.44 -12.27 -4.08
C PRO A 161 -24.92 -13.69 -4.32
N ALA A 162 -25.79 -14.69 -4.14
CA ALA A 162 -25.50 -16.13 -4.26
C ALA A 162 -24.88 -16.56 -5.61
N ASN A 163 -24.84 -15.67 -6.61
CA ASN A 163 -24.37 -15.95 -7.97
C ASN A 163 -22.84 -16.01 -8.15
N ARG A 164 -22.01 -15.81 -7.11
CA ARG A 164 -20.54 -15.97 -7.22
C ARG A 164 -20.02 -17.36 -6.82
N GLN A 165 -20.84 -18.22 -6.22
CA GLN A 165 -20.39 -19.58 -5.88
C GLN A 165 -20.34 -20.52 -7.10
N GLU A 166 -21.09 -20.25 -8.17
CA GLU A 166 -21.06 -21.06 -9.39
C GLU A 166 -19.81 -20.81 -10.25
N GLU A 167 -19.34 -19.56 -10.40
CA GLU A 167 -18.16 -19.27 -11.22
C GLU A 167 -16.85 -19.84 -10.63
N SER A 168 -16.75 -19.95 -9.31
CA SER A 168 -15.57 -20.54 -8.66
C SER A 168 -15.51 -22.07 -8.80
N SER A 169 -16.64 -22.73 -9.07
CA SER A 169 -16.69 -24.18 -9.28
C SER A 169 -16.38 -24.56 -10.73
N VAL A 170 -16.74 -23.70 -11.69
CA VAL A 170 -16.44 -23.92 -13.11
C VAL A 170 -14.96 -23.63 -13.44
N ALA A 171 -14.34 -22.64 -12.78
CA ALA A 171 -12.92 -22.31 -13.00
C ALA A 171 -11.92 -23.28 -12.36
N LEU A 172 -12.36 -24.19 -11.48
CA LEU A 172 -11.53 -25.28 -10.94
C LEU A 172 -11.63 -26.59 -11.75
N ALA A 173 -12.52 -26.65 -12.74
CA ALA A 173 -12.80 -27.85 -13.54
C ALA A 173 -12.37 -27.73 -15.03
N ALA A 174 -11.60 -26.71 -15.40
CA ALA A 174 -11.03 -26.49 -16.73
C ALA A 174 -9.53 -26.24 -16.66
#